data_AF-A0A6L9L7I1-F1
#
_entry.id   AF-A0A6L9L7I1-F1
#
_cell.length_a   1.000
_cell.length_b   1.000
_cell.length_c   1.000
_cell.angle_alpha   90.00
_cell.angle_beta   90.00
_cell.angle_gamma   90.00
#
_symmetry.space_group_name_H-M   'P 1'
#
loop_
_entity.id
_entity.type
_entity.pdbx_description
1 polymer ?
#
loop_
_entity_poly.entity_id
_entity_poly.type
_entity_poly.pdbx_seq_one_letter_code
_entity_poly.pdbx_strand_id
1 'polypeptide(L)'
;MKISVLNKLLREKGWQIIQQHESHYSLGHAVKSQVACFIIPASSTEQVPIGTLNAILRSAGKTGINHHWTSSIRQLNELSVVLEKHGKFIWGRIEVAGLLAATRGSSIDEVIDTLRTLLINCASDENTCYRSLFESIIFEPVYDTTAVWDLFRQVKANHIAGNAGIDIESISRFMAGSTFPSVEQAERLEASIRALGRQLMQVSIR
;
A
#
# COMPACT_ATOMS: atom_id res chain seq x y z
N MET A 1 0.34 11.85 8.53
CA MET A 1 0.08 11.63 9.99
C MET A 1 1.30 10.91 10.59
N LYS A 2 1.79 11.28 11.79
CA LYS A 2 2.91 10.54 12.42
C LYS A 2 2.49 9.12 12.81
N ILE A 3 3.41 8.16 12.71
CA ILE A 3 3.16 6.74 13.07
C ILE A 3 2.69 6.61 14.52
N SER A 4 3.29 7.35 15.45
CA SER A 4 2.89 7.31 16.87
C SER A 4 1.44 7.70 17.10
N VAL A 5 0.93 8.68 16.33
CA VAL A 5 -0.47 9.12 16.38
C VAL A 5 -1.39 8.07 15.77
N LEU A 6 -0.99 7.47 14.64
CA LEU A 6 -1.74 6.37 14.02
C LEU A 6 -1.86 5.16 14.96
N ASN A 7 -0.75 4.75 15.59
CA ASN A 7 -0.73 3.66 16.56
C ASN A 7 -1.65 3.94 17.75
N LYS A 8 -1.67 5.18 18.27
CA LYS A 8 -2.60 5.57 19.33
C LYS A 8 -4.06 5.46 18.86
N LEU A 9 -4.38 5.96 17.67
CA LEU A 9 -5.73 5.93 17.10
C LEU A 9 -6.21 4.49 16.86
N LEU A 10 -5.35 3.60 16.38
CA LEU A 10 -5.69 2.18 16.22
C LEU A 10 -6.01 1.53 17.57
N ARG A 11 -5.24 1.83 18.63
CA ARG A 11 -5.52 1.33 19.99
C ARG A 11 -6.84 1.85 20.55
N GLU A 12 -7.15 3.12 20.36
CA GLU A 12 -8.45 3.71 20.73
C GLU A 12 -9.61 3.03 20.00
N LYS A 13 -9.36 2.48 18.81
CA LYS A 13 -10.33 1.70 18.03
C LYS A 13 -10.34 0.20 18.39
N GLY A 14 -9.65 -0.22 19.44
CA GLY A 14 -9.66 -1.61 19.93
C GLY A 14 -8.59 -2.53 19.34
N TRP A 15 -7.66 -2.00 18.53
CA TRP A 15 -6.52 -2.77 18.03
C TRP A 15 -5.43 -2.87 19.09
N GLN A 16 -4.93 -4.07 19.34
CA GLN A 16 -3.92 -4.35 20.35
C GLN A 16 -2.67 -4.92 19.69
N ILE A 17 -1.50 -4.59 20.23
CA ILE A 17 -0.25 -5.20 19.79
C ILE A 17 -0.27 -6.65 20.26
N ILE A 18 -0.20 -7.57 19.30
CA ILE A 18 -0.10 -9.02 19.57
C ILE A 18 1.37 -9.42 19.56
N GLN A 19 2.16 -8.84 18.65
CA GLN A 19 3.59 -9.13 18.52
C GLN A 19 4.37 -7.87 18.13
N GLN A 20 5.67 -7.89 18.44
CA GLN A 20 6.62 -6.90 17.97
C GLN A 20 7.78 -7.63 17.29
N HIS A 21 8.03 -7.30 16.03
CA HIS A 21 9.12 -7.82 15.22
C HIS A 21 10.04 -6.68 14.85
N GLU A 22 11.21 -6.61 15.50
CA GLU A 22 12.21 -5.56 15.31
C GLU A 22 11.59 -4.14 15.37
N SER A 23 11.38 -3.54 14.20
CA SER A 23 10.88 -2.18 14.01
C SER A 23 9.40 -2.11 13.64
N HIS A 24 8.65 -3.21 13.73
CA HIS A 24 7.23 -3.31 13.38
C HIS A 24 6.38 -3.89 14.52
N TYR A 25 5.12 -3.46 14.56
CA TYR A 25 4.09 -4.04 15.40
C TYR A 25 3.13 -4.86 14.55
N SER A 26 2.81 -6.06 15.02
CA SER A 26 1.64 -6.83 14.57
C SER A 26 0.50 -6.53 15.52
N LEU A 27 -0.55 -5.90 14.99
CA LEU A 27 -1.77 -5.57 15.73
C LEU A 27 -2.91 -6.47 15.27
N GLY A 28 -3.74 -6.89 16.22
CA GLY A 28 -5.03 -7.50 15.92
C GLY A 28 -6.12 -6.97 16.83
N HIS A 29 -7.36 -7.39 16.58
CA HIS A 29 -8.54 -6.79 17.21
C HIS A 29 -9.43 -7.85 17.84
N ALA A 30 -9.63 -7.77 19.16
CA ALA A 30 -10.30 -8.80 19.95
C ALA A 30 -11.71 -9.15 19.45
N VAL A 31 -12.49 -8.16 18.99
CA VAL A 31 -13.89 -8.34 18.56
C VAL A 31 -14.05 -8.64 17.06
N LYS A 32 -13.07 -8.29 16.22
CA LYS A 32 -13.23 -8.34 14.74
C LYS A 32 -12.78 -9.68 14.15
N SER A 33 -12.93 -10.75 14.94
CA SER A 33 -12.27 -12.05 14.84
C SER A 33 -10.74 -11.94 14.83
N GLN A 34 -10.07 -12.96 15.36
CA GLN A 34 -8.60 -13.05 15.48
C GLN A 34 -7.86 -13.12 14.13
N VAL A 35 -8.52 -12.70 13.06
CA VAL A 35 -8.14 -12.92 11.68
C VAL A 35 -7.53 -11.68 11.05
N ALA A 36 -7.98 -10.49 11.47
CA ALA A 36 -7.47 -9.25 10.93
C ALA A 36 -6.14 -8.88 11.60
N CYS A 37 -5.07 -8.82 10.82
CA CYS A 37 -3.73 -8.47 11.26
C CYS A 37 -3.24 -7.20 10.54
N PHE A 38 -2.71 -6.25 11.31
CA PHE A 38 -1.96 -5.13 10.80
C PHE A 38 -0.50 -5.26 11.17
N ILE A 39 0.38 -5.26 10.17
CA ILE A 39 1.82 -5.19 10.38
C ILE A 39 2.26 -3.80 9.95
N ILE A 40 2.62 -2.94 10.88
CA ILE A 40 2.99 -1.55 10.60
C ILE A 40 4.23 -1.16 11.37
N PRO A 41 5.02 -0.15 10.94
CA PRO A 41 6.21 0.25 11.67
C PRO A 41 5.85 0.71 13.09
N ALA A 42 6.64 0.27 14.06
CA ALA A 42 6.43 0.49 15.49
C ALA A 42 6.63 1.95 15.89
N SER A 43 7.67 2.57 15.32
CA SER A 43 7.98 3.98 15.53
C SER A 43 8.67 4.56 14.31
N SER A 44 8.31 5.79 13.97
CA SER A 44 9.06 6.65 13.07
C SER A 44 8.72 8.10 13.38
N THR A 45 9.71 8.97 13.23
CA THR A 45 9.49 10.42 13.21
C THR A 45 8.81 10.86 11.91
N GLU A 46 8.83 10.02 10.89
CA GLU A 46 8.26 10.28 9.58
C GLU A 46 6.73 10.17 9.57
N GLN A 47 6.15 10.85 8.60
CA GLN A 47 4.72 10.80 8.37
C GLN A 47 4.37 9.60 7.49
N VAL A 48 3.31 8.89 7.87
CA VAL A 48 2.67 7.92 6.99
C VAL A 48 2.10 8.68 5.79
N PRO A 49 2.45 8.27 4.56
CA PRO A 49 1.89 8.83 3.33
C PRO A 49 0.37 8.65 3.26
N ILE A 50 -0.29 9.48 2.49
CA ILE A 50 -1.75 9.59 2.53
C ILE A 50 -2.44 8.33 1.98
N GLY A 51 -1.91 7.72 0.92
CA GLY A 51 -2.47 6.50 0.34
C GLY A 51 -2.41 5.33 1.33
N THR A 52 -1.25 5.16 1.95
CA THR A 52 -0.99 4.16 2.99
C THR A 52 -1.83 4.41 4.24
N LEU A 53 -1.94 5.66 4.69
CA LEU A 53 -2.80 6.03 5.82
C LEU A 53 -4.27 5.70 5.52
N ASN A 54 -4.76 6.07 4.33
CA ASN A 54 -6.12 5.79 3.90
C ASN A 54 -6.37 4.28 3.83
N ALA A 55 -5.43 3.50 3.32
CA ALA A 55 -5.53 2.04 3.30
C ALA A 55 -5.67 1.45 4.71
N ILE A 56 -4.86 1.90 5.66
CA ILE A 56 -4.93 1.46 7.06
C ILE A 56 -6.29 1.81 7.66
N LEU A 57 -6.76 3.06 7.50
CA LEU A 57 -8.04 3.49 8.06
C LEU A 57 -9.24 2.76 7.43
N ARG A 58 -9.23 2.57 6.10
CA ARG A 58 -10.26 1.77 5.40
C ARG A 58 -10.30 0.35 5.94
N SER A 59 -9.14 -0.32 6.00
CA SER A 59 -9.05 -1.70 6.48
C SER A 59 -9.44 -1.82 7.96
N ALA A 60 -9.08 -0.83 8.79
CA ALA A 60 -9.46 -0.80 10.21
C ALA A 60 -10.97 -0.64 10.41
N GLY A 61 -11.65 0.04 9.47
CA GLY A 61 -13.10 0.24 9.47
C GLY A 61 -13.91 -0.97 8.99
N LYS A 62 -13.35 -1.86 8.18
CA LYS A 62 -14.07 -3.02 7.63
C LYS A 62 -14.61 -3.91 8.75
N THR A 63 -15.84 -4.40 8.56
CA THR A 63 -16.51 -5.39 9.41
C THR A 63 -16.91 -6.56 8.51
N GLY A 64 -16.61 -7.78 8.91
CA GLY A 64 -16.87 -8.97 8.10
C GLY A 64 -16.17 -10.20 8.65
N ILE A 65 -16.73 -11.38 8.36
CA ILE A 65 -16.10 -12.66 8.64
C ILE A 65 -14.99 -12.85 7.61
N ASN A 66 -13.75 -12.59 8.00
CA ASN A 66 -12.60 -12.95 7.19
C ASN A 66 -12.12 -14.34 7.62
N HIS A 67 -11.55 -15.10 6.68
CA HIS A 67 -10.71 -16.25 7.00
C HIS A 67 -9.32 -15.78 7.35
N HIS A 68 -8.58 -16.54 8.17
CA HIS A 68 -7.20 -16.20 8.53
C HIS A 68 -6.41 -15.83 7.28
N TRP A 69 -5.72 -14.69 7.30
CA TRP A 69 -5.11 -14.10 6.11
C TRP A 69 -4.12 -15.03 5.39
N THR A 70 -3.48 -15.94 6.12
CA THR A 70 -2.60 -16.96 5.54
C THR A 70 -3.35 -17.90 4.58
N SER A 71 -4.64 -18.16 4.82
CA SER A 71 -5.49 -18.94 3.92
C SER A 71 -5.74 -18.22 2.60
N SER A 72 -5.90 -16.89 2.64
CA SER A 72 -6.04 -16.07 1.43
C SER A 72 -4.78 -16.06 0.59
N ILE A 73 -3.60 -16.04 1.23
CA ILE A 73 -2.32 -16.02 0.50
C ILE A 73 -1.98 -17.38 -0.10
N ARG A 74 -2.36 -18.51 0.53
CA ARG A 74 -2.08 -19.86 0.02
C ARG A 74 -2.57 -20.12 -1.41
N GLN A 75 -3.57 -19.39 -1.87
CA GLN A 75 -4.17 -19.55 -3.20
C GLN A 75 -3.55 -18.61 -4.25
N LEU A 76 -2.61 -17.75 -3.85
CA LEU A 76 -2.01 -16.74 -4.69
C LEU A 76 -0.62 -17.20 -5.17
N ASN A 77 -0.36 -17.02 -6.46
CA ASN A 77 0.98 -17.16 -7.04
C ASN A 77 1.74 -15.82 -7.04
N GLU A 78 1.01 -14.72 -6.88
CA GLU A 78 1.52 -13.35 -6.95
C GLU A 78 0.83 -12.48 -5.89
N LEU A 79 1.57 -11.53 -5.33
CA LEU A 79 1.12 -10.62 -4.31
C LEU A 79 1.52 -9.20 -4.68
N SER A 80 0.53 -8.33 -4.94
CA SER A 80 0.81 -6.95 -5.27
C SER A 80 1.38 -6.19 -4.07
N VAL A 81 2.51 -5.52 -4.28
CA VAL A 81 3.13 -4.59 -3.34
C VAL A 81 2.85 -3.18 -3.83
N VAL A 82 1.95 -2.50 -3.15
CA VAL A 82 1.55 -1.13 -3.48
C VAL A 82 2.58 -0.15 -2.92
N LEU A 83 3.24 0.57 -3.82
CA LEU A 83 4.34 1.49 -3.56
C LEU A 83 3.87 2.95 -3.57
N GLU A 84 4.32 3.73 -2.59
CA GLU A 84 4.01 5.15 -2.47
C GLU A 84 5.29 5.92 -2.13
N LYS A 85 5.68 6.87 -2.98
CA LYS A 85 6.89 7.68 -2.76
C LYS A 85 6.61 8.77 -1.73
N HIS A 86 7.49 8.89 -0.73
CA HIS A 86 7.39 9.94 0.28
C HIS A 86 8.76 10.49 0.67
N GLY A 87 9.09 11.67 0.14
CA GLY A 87 10.40 12.29 0.33
C GLY A 87 11.51 11.41 -0.27
N LYS A 88 12.43 10.96 0.60
CA LYS A 88 13.56 10.09 0.22
C LYS A 88 13.25 8.59 0.32
N PHE A 89 12.08 8.23 0.86
CA PHE A 89 11.72 6.84 1.10
C PHE A 89 10.59 6.40 0.18
N ILE A 90 10.52 5.09 0.00
CA ILE A 90 9.43 4.39 -0.65
C ILE A 90 8.68 3.64 0.44
N TRP A 91 7.39 3.91 0.57
CA TRP A 91 6.50 3.10 1.38
C TRP A 91 5.97 1.97 0.52
N GLY A 92 5.89 0.77 1.08
CA GLY A 92 5.25 -0.36 0.44
C GLY A 92 4.23 -0.97 1.36
N ARG A 93 3.14 -1.45 0.77
CA ARG A 93 2.12 -2.18 1.51
C ARG A 93 1.52 -3.32 0.70
N ILE A 94 1.05 -4.32 1.42
CA ILE A 94 0.28 -5.44 0.90
C ILE A 94 -1.11 -5.35 1.50
N GLU A 95 -2.13 -5.43 0.65
CA GLU A 95 -3.54 -5.43 1.03
C GLU A 95 -4.18 -6.75 0.57
N VAL A 96 -4.44 -7.66 1.50
CA VAL A 96 -5.22 -8.88 1.24
C VAL A 96 -6.32 -9.06 2.29
N ALA A 97 -7.25 -9.98 2.06
CA ALA A 97 -8.31 -10.24 3.03
C ALA A 97 -7.71 -10.63 4.38
N GLY A 98 -8.06 -9.90 5.44
CA GLY A 98 -7.56 -10.13 6.80
C GLY A 98 -6.14 -9.62 7.07
N LEU A 99 -5.42 -9.04 6.10
CA LEU A 99 -4.07 -8.53 6.34
C LEU A 99 -3.83 -7.19 5.63
N LEU A 100 -3.26 -6.26 6.39
CA LEU A 100 -2.52 -5.13 5.82
C LEU A 100 -1.14 -5.08 6.44
N ALA A 101 -0.12 -5.27 5.62
CA ALA A 101 1.28 -5.13 6.01
C ALA A 101 1.85 -3.90 5.32
N ALA A 102 2.51 -3.01 6.06
CA ALA A 102 3.13 -1.81 5.54
C ALA A 102 4.54 -1.63 6.10
N THR A 103 5.45 -1.22 5.24
CA THR A 103 6.82 -0.88 5.59
C THR A 103 7.31 0.30 4.75
N ARG A 104 8.56 0.69 4.96
CA ARG A 104 9.27 1.66 4.14
C ARG A 104 10.72 1.23 3.95
N GLY A 105 11.34 1.72 2.89
CA GLY A 105 12.74 1.50 2.58
C GLY A 105 13.27 2.59 1.63
N SER A 106 14.55 2.49 1.32
CA SER A 106 15.24 3.37 0.37
C SER A 106 15.14 2.88 -1.09
N SER A 107 14.84 1.59 -1.29
CA SER A 107 14.61 0.97 -2.60
C SER A 107 13.38 0.07 -2.61
N ILE A 108 12.94 -0.33 -3.81
CA ILE A 108 11.82 -1.26 -3.99
C ILE A 108 12.18 -2.65 -3.44
N ASP A 109 13.38 -3.13 -3.73
CA ASP A 109 13.86 -4.44 -3.26
C ASP A 109 13.90 -4.50 -1.72
N GLU A 110 14.42 -3.45 -1.07
CA GLU A 110 14.45 -3.37 0.40
C GLU A 110 13.04 -3.44 1.00
N VAL A 111 12.07 -2.75 0.38
CA VAL A 111 10.67 -2.78 0.80
C VAL A 111 10.07 -4.17 0.65
N ILE A 112 10.29 -4.82 -0.49
CA ILE A 112 9.78 -6.17 -0.79
C ILE A 112 10.38 -7.20 0.17
N ASP A 113 11.70 -7.17 0.36
CA ASP A 113 12.41 -8.10 1.25
C ASP A 113 12.00 -7.92 2.71
N THR A 114 11.79 -6.68 3.14
CA THR A 114 11.27 -6.38 4.48
C THR A 114 9.85 -6.93 4.64
N LEU A 115 8.96 -6.69 3.67
CA LEU A 115 7.58 -7.22 3.72
C LEU A 115 7.59 -8.76 3.74
N ARG A 116 8.39 -9.41 2.90
CA ARG A 116 8.52 -10.87 2.87
C ARG A 116 8.97 -11.41 4.23
N THR A 117 10.01 -10.83 4.82
CA THR A 117 10.52 -11.20 6.14
C THR A 117 9.45 -11.03 7.22
N LEU A 118 8.72 -9.91 7.21
CA LEU A 118 7.63 -9.66 8.16
C LEU A 118 6.50 -10.69 8.04
N LEU A 119 6.11 -11.07 6.83
CA LEU A 119 5.08 -12.08 6.60
C LEU A 119 5.53 -13.47 7.09
N ILE A 120 6.77 -13.85 6.80
CA ILE A 120 7.35 -15.13 7.28
C ILE A 120 7.36 -15.15 8.80
N ASN A 121 7.86 -14.09 9.45
CA ASN A 121 7.96 -14.02 10.90
C ASN A 121 6.59 -14.03 11.57
N CYS A 122 5.61 -13.29 11.04
CA CYS A 122 4.25 -13.28 11.58
C CYS A 122 3.49 -14.59 11.34
N ALA A 123 3.82 -15.37 10.31
CA ALA A 123 3.20 -16.66 10.05
C ALA A 123 3.88 -17.83 10.79
N SER A 124 5.11 -17.65 11.29
CA SER A 124 5.92 -18.72 11.87
C SER A 124 5.40 -19.25 13.21
N ASP A 125 4.54 -18.50 13.91
CA ASP A 125 3.89 -18.96 15.14
C ASP A 125 2.78 -20.00 14.89
N GLU A 126 2.39 -20.22 13.62
CA GLU A 126 1.29 -21.11 13.24
C GLU A 126 1.76 -22.49 12.72
N ASN A 127 2.78 -23.14 13.32
CA ASN A 127 3.14 -24.57 13.13
C ASN A 127 3.13 -25.17 11.70
N THR A 128 3.18 -24.35 10.65
CA THR A 128 3.03 -24.76 9.25
C THR A 128 4.14 -24.08 8.46
N CYS A 129 4.75 -24.80 7.51
CA CYS A 129 5.84 -24.32 6.67
C CYS A 129 5.36 -23.24 5.67
N TYR A 130 4.98 -22.05 6.16
CA TYR A 130 4.62 -20.89 5.35
C TYR A 130 5.84 -20.22 4.72
N ARG A 131 7.04 -20.52 5.22
CA ARG A 131 8.29 -20.00 4.70
C ARG A 131 8.46 -20.31 3.22
N SER A 132 8.29 -21.57 2.82
CA SER A 132 8.40 -21.96 1.41
C SER A 132 7.34 -21.29 0.53
N LEU A 133 6.12 -21.08 1.05
CA LEU A 133 5.07 -20.34 0.35
C LEU A 133 5.52 -18.89 0.06
N PHE A 134 5.95 -18.15 1.08
CA PHE A 134 6.37 -16.75 0.91
C PHE A 134 7.69 -16.59 0.16
N GLU A 135 8.56 -17.61 0.16
CA GLU A 135 9.75 -17.65 -0.68
C GLU A 135 9.40 -17.91 -2.15
N SER A 136 8.31 -18.63 -2.43
CA SER A 136 7.88 -18.95 -3.81
C SER A 136 6.94 -17.92 -4.46
N ILE A 137 6.24 -17.11 -3.66
CA ILE A 137 5.28 -16.13 -4.19
C ILE A 137 6.01 -14.95 -4.83
N ILE A 138 5.51 -14.51 -5.99
CA ILE A 138 6.05 -13.34 -6.68
C ILE A 138 5.47 -12.08 -6.05
N PHE A 139 6.33 -11.14 -5.66
CA PHE A 139 5.90 -9.84 -5.12
C PHE A 139 5.93 -8.83 -6.27
N GLU A 140 4.76 -8.48 -6.79
CA GLU A 140 4.65 -7.60 -7.96
C GLU A 140 4.50 -6.14 -7.55
N PRO A 141 5.44 -5.25 -7.90
CA PRO A 141 5.35 -3.84 -7.54
C PRO A 141 4.28 -3.11 -8.38
N VAL A 142 3.37 -2.43 -7.69
CA VAL A 142 2.36 -1.54 -8.29
C VAL A 142 2.39 -0.19 -7.57
N TYR A 143 1.88 0.89 -8.17
CA TYR A 143 2.06 2.24 -7.62
C TYR A 143 0.77 2.89 -7.16
N ASP A 144 0.78 3.44 -5.95
CA ASP A 144 -0.30 4.30 -5.47
C ASP A 144 -0.20 5.69 -6.12
N THR A 145 -1.17 6.00 -6.98
CA THR A 145 -1.25 7.30 -7.66
C THR A 145 -2.34 8.20 -7.08
N THR A 146 -3.03 7.78 -6.02
CA THR A 146 -4.16 8.56 -5.45
C THR A 146 -3.78 9.98 -5.07
N ALA A 147 -2.61 10.16 -4.43
CA ALA A 147 -2.08 11.47 -4.06
C ALA A 147 -1.77 12.37 -5.28
N VAL A 148 -1.36 11.77 -6.40
CA VAL A 148 -1.12 12.49 -7.66
C VAL A 148 -2.46 13.04 -8.18
N TRP A 149 -3.50 12.21 -8.20
CA TRP A 149 -4.82 12.62 -8.67
C TRP A 149 -5.50 13.65 -7.77
N ASP A 150 -5.21 13.63 -6.47
CA ASP A 150 -5.64 14.70 -5.56
C ASP A 150 -5.04 16.06 -5.92
N LEU A 151 -3.77 16.10 -6.34
CA LEU A 151 -3.13 17.33 -6.83
C LEU A 151 -3.72 17.79 -8.16
N PHE A 152 -4.07 16.83 -9.02
CA PHE A 152 -4.52 17.08 -10.38
C PHE A 152 -6.03 17.00 -10.58
N ARG A 153 -6.86 17.12 -9.52
CA ARG A 153 -8.35 17.07 -9.63
C ARG A 153 -8.93 18.01 -10.69
N GLN A 154 -8.22 19.08 -11.04
CA GLN A 154 -8.63 20.09 -12.02
C GLN A 154 -8.12 19.80 -13.45
N VAL A 155 -7.15 18.90 -13.61
CA VAL A 155 -6.64 18.50 -14.93
C VAL A 155 -7.56 17.44 -15.52
N LYS A 156 -7.91 17.60 -16.80
CA LYS A 156 -8.77 16.64 -17.50
C LYS A 156 -8.09 15.26 -17.56
N ALA A 157 -8.51 14.33 -16.71
CA ALA A 157 -8.06 12.93 -16.68
C ALA A 157 -8.05 12.31 -18.09
N ASN A 158 -9.01 12.67 -18.94
CA ASN A 158 -9.09 12.28 -20.35
C ASN A 158 -7.83 12.61 -21.16
N HIS A 159 -7.21 13.76 -20.91
CA HIS A 159 -6.00 14.18 -21.64
C HIS A 159 -4.78 13.36 -21.22
N ILE A 160 -4.65 13.10 -19.91
CA ILE A 160 -3.58 12.24 -19.39
C ILE A 160 -3.78 10.79 -19.86
N ALA A 161 -5.02 10.28 -19.83
CA ALA A 161 -5.39 8.96 -20.33
C ALA A 161 -4.97 8.76 -21.79
N GLY A 162 -5.37 9.70 -22.66
CA GLY A 162 -5.04 9.65 -24.10
C GLY A 162 -3.53 9.68 -24.36
N ASN A 163 -2.80 10.59 -23.71
CA ASN A 163 -1.34 10.69 -23.90
C ASN A 163 -0.58 9.49 -23.31
N ALA A 164 -1.05 8.97 -22.17
CA ALA A 164 -0.44 7.81 -21.54
C ALA A 164 -0.80 6.51 -22.27
N GLY A 165 -1.78 6.52 -23.19
CA GLY A 165 -2.33 5.33 -23.84
C GLY A 165 -2.96 4.35 -22.85
N ILE A 166 -3.59 4.88 -21.80
CA ILE A 166 -4.29 4.12 -20.76
C ILE A 166 -5.77 4.46 -20.89
N ASP A 167 -6.63 3.45 -20.79
CA ASP A 167 -8.07 3.66 -20.88
C ASP A 167 -8.59 4.47 -19.68
N ILE A 168 -9.63 5.27 -19.91
CA ILE A 168 -10.16 6.20 -18.90
C ILE A 168 -10.80 5.47 -17.71
N GLU A 169 -11.28 4.24 -17.89
CA GLU A 169 -11.85 3.43 -16.80
C GLU A 169 -10.76 3.01 -15.82
N SER A 170 -9.60 2.57 -16.32
CA SER A 170 -8.40 2.28 -15.52
C SER A 170 -7.91 3.52 -14.78
N ILE A 171 -7.84 4.68 -15.44
CA ILE A 171 -7.52 5.95 -14.76
C ILE A 171 -8.50 6.23 -13.63
N SER A 172 -9.80 6.09 -13.89
CA SER A 172 -10.84 6.32 -12.87
C SER A 172 -10.68 5.37 -11.68
N ARG A 173 -10.33 4.11 -11.92
CA ARG A 173 -10.05 3.12 -10.87
C ARG A 173 -8.78 3.45 -10.08
N PHE A 174 -7.73 3.96 -10.73
CA PHE A 174 -6.49 4.44 -10.08
C PHE A 174 -6.75 5.67 -9.20
N MET A 175 -7.53 6.64 -9.71
CA MET A 175 -7.96 7.82 -8.95
C MET A 175 -8.73 7.42 -7.68
N ALA A 176 -9.59 6.40 -7.78
CA ALA A 176 -10.34 5.88 -6.64
C ALA A 176 -9.49 5.01 -5.68
N GLY A 177 -8.26 4.64 -6.05
CA GLY A 177 -7.43 3.70 -5.30
C GLY A 177 -8.03 2.29 -5.24
N SER A 178 -8.88 1.94 -6.21
CA SER A 178 -9.50 0.61 -6.32
C SER A 178 -8.62 -0.40 -7.05
N THR A 179 -7.74 0.09 -7.92
CA THR A 179 -6.65 -0.65 -8.56
C THR A 179 -5.41 0.23 -8.60
N PHE A 180 -4.26 -0.35 -8.88
CA PHE A 180 -2.98 0.36 -8.94
C PHE A 180 -2.31 0.11 -10.30
N PRO A 181 -1.72 1.12 -10.95
CA PRO A 181 -0.93 0.91 -12.16
C PRO A 181 0.29 0.04 -11.90
N SER A 182 0.63 -0.79 -12.89
CA SER A 182 1.93 -1.47 -12.96
C SER A 182 3.08 -0.48 -13.11
N VAL A 183 4.32 -0.95 -13.02
CA VAL A 183 5.52 -0.14 -13.26
C VAL A 183 5.45 0.61 -14.60
N GLU A 184 5.21 -0.11 -15.70
CA GLU A 184 5.14 0.48 -17.05
C GLU A 184 4.02 1.53 -17.15
N GLN A 185 2.84 1.24 -16.57
CA GLN A 185 1.72 2.18 -16.57
C GLN A 185 2.04 3.43 -15.74
N ALA A 186 2.69 3.28 -14.59
CA ALA A 186 3.10 4.39 -13.73
C ALA A 186 4.13 5.29 -14.44
N GLU A 187 5.10 4.71 -15.15
CA GLU A 187 6.08 5.45 -15.94
C GLU A 187 5.42 6.24 -17.07
N ARG A 188 4.47 5.63 -17.80
CA ARG A 188 3.70 6.30 -18.87
C ARG A 188 2.84 7.44 -18.33
N LEU A 189 2.21 7.24 -17.16
CA LEU A 189 1.47 8.30 -16.46
C LEU A 189 2.38 9.45 -16.08
N GLU A 190 3.53 9.16 -15.47
CA GLU A 190 4.50 10.17 -15.07
C GLU A 190 5.02 10.96 -16.28
N ALA A 191 5.39 10.28 -17.37
CA ALA A 191 5.84 10.91 -18.60
C ALA A 191 4.77 11.86 -19.17
N SER A 192 3.50 11.42 -19.17
CA SER A 192 2.36 12.20 -19.67
C SER A 192 2.08 13.43 -18.81
N ILE A 193 2.13 13.28 -17.48
CA ILE A 193 1.95 14.39 -16.54
C ILE A 193 3.10 15.40 -16.69
N ARG A 194 4.34 14.94 -16.80
CA ARG A 194 5.50 15.82 -17.02
C ARG A 194 5.41 16.56 -18.36
N ALA A 195 4.93 15.89 -19.41
CA ALA A 195 4.70 16.52 -20.72
C ALA A 195 3.65 17.62 -20.64
N LEU A 196 2.51 17.35 -20.00
CA LEU A 196 1.48 18.34 -19.75
C LEU A 196 2.01 19.52 -18.93
N GLY A 197 2.79 19.25 -17.88
CA GLY A 197 3.45 20.29 -17.08
C GLY A 197 4.32 21.21 -17.94
N ARG A 198 5.12 20.65 -18.86
CA ARG A 198 5.91 21.46 -19.81
C ARG A 198 5.05 22.31 -20.73
N GLN A 199 3.95 21.78 -21.24
CA GLN A 199 3.03 22.54 -22.09
C GLN A 199 2.38 23.71 -21.32
N LEU A 200 1.96 23.48 -20.08
CA LEU A 200 1.37 24.53 -19.23
C LEU A 200 2.35 25.67 -18.94
N MET A 201 3.65 25.37 -18.80
CA MET A 201 4.68 26.40 -18.61
C MET A 201 4.92 27.27 -19.87
N GLN A 202 4.48 26.83 -21.05
CA GLN A 202 4.65 27.55 -22.31
C GLN A 202 3.48 28.50 -22.63
N VAL A 203 2.39 28.47 -21.86
CA VAL A 203 1.21 29.30 -22.11
C VAL A 203 1.54 30.78 -21.86
N SER A 204 1.49 31.61 -22.92
CA SER A 204 1.47 33.07 -22.83
C SER A 204 0.05 33.56 -23.11
N ILE A 205 -0.51 34.36 -22.19
CA ILE A 205 -1.82 35.02 -22.35
C ILE A 205 -1.65 36.46 -22.87
N ARG A 206 -0.42 36.87 -23.15
CA ARG A 206 -0.07 38.16 -23.74
C ARG A 206 0.36 37.98 -25.18
#